data_AF-A0A7V9DVB6-F1
#
_entry.id   AF-A0A7V9DVB6-F1
#
_cell.length_a   1.000
_cell.length_b   1.000
_cell.length_c   1.000
_cell.angle_alpha   90.00
_cell.angle_beta   90.00
_cell.angle_gamma   90.00
#
_symmetry.space_group_name_H-M   'P 1'
#
loop_
_entity.id
_entity.type
_entity.pdbx_description
1 polymer ?
#
loop_
_entity_poly.entity_id
_entity_poly.type
_entity_poly.pdbx_seq_one_letter_code
_entity_poly.pdbx_strand_id
1 'polypeptide(L)'
;MSTRARATAAEIVLPCLDLEPAVDFFTERLGFGLDMIMPADDPAVAVLSGHGVRIRLDRDGVGDPGMLLLSGEGFAAEQLTAPNGTRIHLLDAAAPLVVPDSPPIFELSRPDGSAGGVGRAGMYYRDLLPARQGGRFIASHILIPEGGPVPDYVHHHRIRFQMIYCAAGWVRVVYEDQGQPFVLEAGDCVLQPPNIRHRVLESSANLEVIEIGSPAEHETGIDRVLSLPTPDVRPERCFSGQRFVLHRAATASWQPWRIAGFECRDTGIGAATEGLAGARVVRPGGPAARGTAVSGPAADGSAAPELASHNGELQFWYILAGTATLSIEGRTDEPLSKGVAVAVPPGMSHRLTGPSGDLELLEVTLPALLEESPDEAQQAAAKGGPCRS
;
A
#
# COMPACT_ATOMS: atom_id res chain seq x y z
N MET A 1 18.50 -32.18 32.37
CA MET A 1 17.84 -30.95 31.90
C MET A 1 18.58 -29.77 32.50
N SER A 2 19.31 -29.00 31.70
CA SER A 2 20.03 -27.82 32.19
C SER A 2 19.01 -26.71 32.48
N THR A 3 18.89 -26.29 33.73
CA THR A 3 18.05 -25.17 34.15
C THR A 3 18.62 -23.90 33.50
N ARG A 4 18.02 -23.47 32.38
CA ARG A 4 18.35 -22.17 31.78
C ARG A 4 18.02 -21.08 32.81
N ALA A 5 19.01 -20.26 33.14
CA ALA A 5 18.79 -19.04 33.89
C ALA A 5 17.73 -18.19 33.17
N ARG A 6 16.73 -17.70 33.91
CA ARG A 6 15.66 -16.85 33.38
C ARG A 6 15.85 -15.45 33.92
N ALA A 7 16.16 -14.51 33.04
CA ALA A 7 16.08 -13.10 33.37
C ALA A 7 14.62 -12.73 33.67
N THR A 8 14.40 -11.98 34.76
CA THR A 8 13.07 -11.51 35.18
C THR A 8 12.82 -10.05 34.76
N ALA A 9 13.89 -9.30 34.48
CA ALA A 9 13.84 -7.92 34.00
C ALA A 9 15.11 -7.60 33.19
N ALA A 10 15.05 -6.50 32.42
CA ALA A 10 16.18 -5.87 31.76
C ALA A 10 16.09 -4.36 31.96
N GLU A 11 17.23 -3.68 32.10
CA GLU A 11 17.32 -2.25 32.40
C GLU A 11 18.30 -1.59 31.44
N ILE A 12 17.92 -0.43 30.90
CA ILE A 12 18.83 0.43 30.14
C ILE A 12 19.57 1.31 31.14
N VAL A 13 20.88 1.11 31.29
CA VAL A 13 21.70 1.93 32.18
C VAL A 13 22.01 3.27 31.51
N LEU A 14 21.67 4.36 32.19
CA LEU A 14 21.98 5.72 31.78
C LEU A 14 22.89 6.35 32.85
N PRO A 15 24.10 6.81 32.51
CA PRO A 15 25.01 7.45 33.46
C PRO A 15 24.34 8.71 34.02
N CYS A 16 24.42 8.93 35.33
CA CYS A 16 23.68 10.00 36.00
C CYS A 16 24.37 10.47 37.29
N LEU A 17 25.28 11.44 37.18
CA LEU A 17 26.01 11.98 38.34
C LEU A 17 25.08 12.63 39.37
N ASP A 18 24.09 13.40 38.91
CA ASP A 18 23.12 14.09 39.76
C ASP A 18 21.73 13.46 39.60
N LEU A 19 21.32 12.68 40.59
CA LEU A 19 20.19 11.76 40.48
C LEU A 19 18.84 12.45 40.67
N GLU A 20 18.72 13.36 41.63
CA GLU A 20 17.44 13.98 42.01
C GLU A 20 16.83 14.78 40.85
N PRO A 21 17.55 15.71 40.18
CA PRO A 21 16.99 16.43 39.04
C PRO A 21 16.64 15.52 37.86
N ALA A 22 17.39 14.43 37.68
CA ALA A 22 17.12 13.47 36.62
C ALA A 22 15.85 12.67 36.93
N VAL A 23 15.69 12.18 38.16
CA VAL A 23 14.47 11.48 38.59
C VAL A 23 13.25 12.38 38.41
N ASP A 24 13.27 13.61 38.91
CA ASP A 24 12.17 14.57 38.76
C ASP A 24 11.83 14.83 37.29
N PHE A 25 12.85 14.95 36.43
CA PHE A 25 12.64 15.11 34.99
C PHE A 25 11.90 13.91 34.40
N PHE A 26 12.32 12.68 34.73
CA PHE A 26 11.68 11.48 34.19
C PHE A 26 10.28 11.23 34.78
N THR A 27 10.05 11.49 36.06
CA THR A 27 8.75 11.26 36.71
C THR A 27 7.75 12.36 36.37
N GLU A 28 8.09 13.62 36.64
CA GLU A 28 7.13 14.73 36.56
C GLU A 28 6.92 15.21 35.13
N ARG A 29 7.98 15.23 34.31
CA ARG A 29 7.89 15.75 32.93
C ARG A 29 7.57 14.67 31.92
N LEU A 30 8.10 13.46 32.10
CA LEU A 30 7.92 12.36 31.15
C LEU A 30 6.97 11.26 31.64
N GLY A 31 6.46 11.34 32.87
CA GLY A 31 5.45 10.42 33.39
C GLY A 31 5.97 9.00 33.67
N PHE A 32 7.27 8.82 33.89
CA PHE A 32 7.80 7.54 34.35
C PHE A 32 7.42 7.28 35.81
N GLY A 33 7.20 6.02 36.17
CA GLY A 33 7.07 5.60 37.56
C GLY A 33 8.43 5.24 38.16
N LEU A 34 8.72 5.71 39.37
CA LEU A 34 9.87 5.26 40.14
C LEU A 34 9.59 3.87 40.74
N ASP A 35 10.38 2.87 40.35
CA ASP A 35 10.20 1.49 40.83
C ASP A 35 11.11 1.17 42.00
N MET A 36 12.33 1.71 42.01
CA MET A 36 13.34 1.43 43.02
C MET A 36 14.36 2.56 43.09
N ILE A 37 14.85 2.85 44.29
CA ILE A 37 15.92 3.81 44.55
C ILE A 37 16.84 3.27 45.65
N MET A 38 18.15 3.42 45.50
CA MET A 38 19.12 2.90 46.47
C MET A 38 20.47 3.63 46.48
N PRO A 39 21.18 3.63 47.63
CA PRO A 39 20.63 3.36 48.97
C PRO A 39 19.62 4.47 49.37
N ALA A 40 18.86 4.26 50.46
CA ALA A 40 17.78 5.18 50.83
C ALA A 40 18.26 6.50 51.46
N ASP A 41 19.47 6.52 52.00
CA ASP A 41 20.10 7.63 52.73
C ASP A 41 21.03 8.49 51.87
N ASP A 42 21.68 7.93 50.85
CA ASP A 42 22.40 8.65 49.79
C ASP A 42 22.15 7.99 48.41
N PRO A 43 21.01 8.24 47.76
CA PRO A 43 20.63 7.61 46.51
C PRO A 43 21.68 7.74 45.38
N ALA A 44 22.27 6.63 44.98
CA ALA A 44 23.22 6.53 43.87
C ALA A 44 22.58 5.91 42.61
N VAL A 45 21.46 5.21 42.78
CA VAL A 45 20.78 4.47 41.71
C VAL A 45 19.28 4.68 41.81
N ALA A 46 18.63 4.98 40.69
CA ALA A 46 17.17 4.94 40.57
C ALA A 46 16.76 4.11 39.35
N VAL A 47 15.76 3.27 39.50
CA VAL A 47 15.16 2.50 38.41
C VAL A 47 13.73 2.99 38.19
N LEU A 48 13.42 3.34 36.95
CA LEU A 48 12.12 3.86 36.53
C LEU A 48 11.54 3.05 35.37
N SER A 49 10.22 2.94 35.30
CA SER A 49 9.51 2.31 34.19
C SER A 49 8.43 3.21 33.63
N GLY A 50 8.29 3.21 32.31
CA GLY A 50 7.30 4.03 31.60
C GLY A 50 7.37 3.76 30.11
N HIS A 51 6.25 3.95 29.40
CA HIS A 51 6.19 3.88 27.92
C HIS A 51 6.78 2.61 27.30
N GLY A 52 6.71 1.49 28.02
CA GLY A 52 7.22 0.19 27.58
C GLY A 52 8.73 -0.02 27.78
N VAL A 53 9.44 0.88 28.44
CA VAL A 53 10.88 0.75 28.76
C VAL A 53 11.14 0.83 30.26
N ARG A 54 12.23 0.20 30.70
CA ARG A 54 12.76 0.26 32.07
C ARG A 54 14.18 0.83 32.03
N ILE A 55 14.39 1.95 32.71
CA ILE A 55 15.66 2.69 32.72
C ILE A 55 16.28 2.66 34.12
N ARG A 56 17.60 2.61 34.20
CA ARG A 56 18.39 2.69 35.43
C ARG A 56 19.30 3.92 35.33
N LEU A 57 19.00 4.93 36.13
CA LEU A 57 19.89 6.06 36.36
C LEU A 57 20.93 5.63 37.39
N ASP A 58 22.20 5.70 37.04
CA ASP A 58 23.29 5.18 37.88
C ASP A 58 24.43 6.20 37.97
N ARG A 59 24.78 6.61 39.19
CA ARG A 59 25.87 7.56 39.49
C ARG A 59 27.23 7.01 39.07
N ASP A 60 27.41 5.69 39.17
CA ASP A 60 28.62 4.98 38.75
C ASP A 60 28.46 4.36 37.35
N GLY A 61 27.35 4.66 36.66
CA GLY A 61 27.11 4.24 35.28
C GLY A 61 28.20 4.77 34.35
N VAL A 62 28.71 3.90 33.49
CA VAL A 62 29.73 4.24 32.48
C VAL A 62 29.11 4.20 31.10
N GLY A 63 29.41 5.19 30.26
CA GLY A 63 28.95 5.28 28.88
C GLY A 63 28.53 6.69 28.50
N ASP A 64 27.95 6.83 27.31
CA ASP A 64 27.37 8.09 26.86
C ASP A 64 25.93 8.24 27.37
N PRO A 65 25.44 9.48 27.52
CA PRO A 65 24.02 9.71 27.72
C PRO A 65 23.18 9.09 26.59
N GLY A 66 22.06 8.46 26.97
CA GLY A 66 21.22 7.73 26.02
C GLY A 66 20.42 8.64 25.08
N MET A 67 19.68 8.00 24.17
CA MET A 67 18.62 8.64 23.40
C MET A 67 17.33 7.84 23.56
N LEU A 68 16.23 8.51 23.90
CA LEU A 68 14.89 7.93 23.96
C LEU A 68 13.99 8.62 22.92
N LEU A 69 13.17 7.83 22.27
CA LEU A 69 12.13 8.28 21.35
C LEU A 69 10.78 8.02 22.01
N LEU A 70 10.01 9.06 22.28
CA LEU A 70 8.70 8.96 22.90
C LEU A 70 7.65 9.40 21.88
N SER A 71 6.70 8.52 21.58
CA SER A 71 5.54 8.84 20.72
C SER A 71 4.33 9.18 21.58
N GLY A 72 3.61 10.24 21.23
CA GLY A 72 2.47 10.74 21.98
C GLY A 72 1.85 11.97 21.31
N GLU A 73 0.92 12.63 21.99
CA GLU A 73 0.22 13.81 21.46
C GLU A 73 0.44 15.02 22.37
N GLY A 74 0.31 16.23 21.81
CA GLY A 74 0.31 17.47 22.60
C GLY A 74 1.67 17.87 23.19
N PHE A 75 2.77 17.32 22.68
CA PHE A 75 4.10 17.75 23.08
C PHE A 75 4.36 19.20 22.67
N ALA A 76 4.81 20.03 23.62
CA ALA A 76 5.15 21.44 23.37
C ALA A 76 6.54 21.65 22.75
N ALA A 77 7.35 20.58 22.63
CA ALA A 77 8.69 20.60 22.09
C ALA A 77 8.95 19.31 21.30
N GLU A 78 9.83 19.37 20.29
CA GLU A 78 10.25 18.21 19.49
C GLU A 78 11.40 17.44 20.14
N GLN A 79 12.20 18.13 20.95
CA GLN A 79 13.35 17.54 21.62
C GLN A 79 13.53 18.13 23.02
N LEU A 80 13.89 17.27 23.98
CA LEU A 80 14.31 17.64 25.32
C LEU A 80 15.66 17.01 25.64
N THR A 81 16.36 17.58 26.61
CA THR A 81 17.58 16.99 27.18
C THR A 81 17.37 16.84 28.69
N ALA A 82 17.49 15.62 29.19
CA ALA A 82 17.47 15.34 30.61
C ALA A 82 18.72 15.89 31.30
N PRO A 83 18.69 16.17 32.62
CA PRO A 83 19.85 16.67 33.37
C PRO A 83 21.11 15.79 33.26
N ASN A 84 20.94 14.48 33.08
CA ASN A 84 22.04 13.55 32.86
C ASN A 84 22.56 13.52 31.41
N GLY A 85 22.07 14.41 30.54
CA GLY A 85 22.43 14.52 29.13
C GLY A 85 21.63 13.62 28.18
N THR A 86 20.72 12.78 28.70
CA THR A 86 19.90 11.88 27.84
C THR A 86 19.02 12.70 26.91
N ARG A 87 19.10 12.45 25.62
CA ARG A 87 18.31 13.15 24.60
C ARG A 87 16.95 12.48 24.44
N ILE A 88 15.87 13.25 24.50
CA ILE A 88 14.50 12.77 24.35
C ILE A 88 13.94 13.38 23.08
N HIS A 89 13.64 12.55 22.09
CA HIS A 89 12.97 12.97 20.87
C HIS A 89 11.48 12.66 21.04
N LEU A 90 10.63 13.67 20.83
CA LEU A 90 9.19 13.58 21.01
C LEU A 90 8.54 13.54 19.63
N LEU A 91 7.88 12.43 19.33
CA LEU A 91 7.18 12.23 18.06
C LEU A 91 5.68 12.36 18.26
N ASP A 92 5.04 13.15 17.40
CA ASP A 92 3.59 13.23 17.34
C ASP A 92 3.00 11.91 16.77
N ALA A 93 2.32 11.15 17.63
CA ALA A 93 1.64 9.92 17.25
C ALA A 93 0.49 10.20 16.25
N ALA A 94 -0.09 11.39 16.30
CA ALA A 94 -1.16 11.85 15.42
C ALA A 94 -0.65 12.64 14.20
N ALA A 95 0.65 12.61 13.91
CA ALA A 95 1.21 13.25 12.72
C ALA A 95 0.38 12.87 11.47
N PRO A 96 0.21 13.75 10.46
CA PRO A 96 -0.47 13.38 9.23
C PRO A 96 0.27 12.27 8.46
N LEU A 97 -0.46 11.49 7.66
CA LEU A 97 0.17 10.60 6.67
C LEU A 97 0.86 11.46 5.61
N VAL A 98 2.15 11.21 5.37
CA VAL A 98 2.92 11.87 4.31
C VAL A 98 2.91 10.98 3.06
N VAL A 99 2.41 11.50 1.95
CA VAL A 99 2.48 10.87 0.64
C VAL A 99 3.44 11.69 -0.23
N PRO A 100 4.56 11.11 -0.70
CA PRO A 100 5.52 11.85 -1.53
C PRO A 100 4.87 12.49 -2.77
N ASP A 101 5.21 13.75 -3.05
CA ASP A 101 4.73 14.51 -4.21
C ASP A 101 5.76 14.49 -5.34
N SER A 102 5.99 13.30 -5.89
CA SER A 102 6.93 13.08 -6.99
C SER A 102 6.19 13.10 -8.34
N PRO A 103 6.75 13.72 -9.39
CA PRO A 103 6.16 13.67 -10.73
C PRO A 103 5.99 12.21 -11.21
N PRO A 104 4.82 11.82 -11.73
CA PRO A 104 4.63 10.49 -12.30
C PRO A 104 5.58 10.27 -13.49
N ILE A 105 6.10 9.06 -13.61
CA ILE A 105 7.00 8.68 -14.69
C ILE A 105 6.46 7.48 -15.45
N PHE A 106 6.81 7.40 -16.74
CA PHE A 106 6.65 6.16 -17.47
C PHE A 106 7.59 5.09 -16.91
N GLU A 107 7.03 3.93 -16.59
CA GLU A 107 7.76 2.81 -16.05
C GLU A 107 7.19 1.51 -16.60
N LEU A 108 8.06 0.59 -17.02
CA LEU A 108 7.67 -0.74 -17.52
C LEU A 108 8.58 -1.79 -16.89
N SER A 109 7.98 -2.70 -16.12
CA SER A 109 8.66 -3.82 -15.48
C SER A 109 8.28 -5.15 -16.16
N ARG A 110 9.27 -5.99 -16.43
CA ARG A 110 9.10 -7.30 -17.06
C ARG A 110 9.44 -8.41 -16.07
N PRO A 111 8.83 -9.60 -16.20
CA PRO A 111 9.31 -10.76 -15.47
C PRO A 111 10.72 -11.09 -15.99
N ASP A 112 11.72 -11.10 -15.12
CA ASP A 112 13.12 -11.34 -15.47
C ASP A 112 13.56 -12.80 -15.27
N GLY A 113 12.59 -13.69 -14.98
CA GLY A 113 12.84 -15.11 -14.71
C GLY A 113 13.54 -15.40 -13.39
N SER A 114 13.92 -14.37 -12.62
CA SER A 114 14.40 -14.54 -11.25
C SER A 114 13.19 -14.63 -10.32
N ALA A 115 13.20 -15.60 -9.40
CA ALA A 115 12.33 -15.48 -8.23
C ALA A 115 12.82 -14.22 -7.50
N GLY A 116 11.94 -13.23 -7.33
CA GLY A 116 12.30 -11.96 -6.71
C GLY A 116 12.91 -12.10 -5.31
N GLY A 117 13.17 -10.99 -4.63
CA GLY A 117 13.80 -11.04 -3.30
C GLY A 117 13.01 -11.94 -2.33
N VAL A 118 13.73 -12.78 -1.57
CA VAL A 118 13.13 -13.54 -0.45
C VAL A 118 12.69 -12.53 0.61
N GLY A 119 11.38 -12.38 0.77
CA GLY A 119 10.77 -11.54 1.81
C GLY A 119 10.46 -12.33 3.07
N ARG A 120 9.48 -11.86 3.85
CA ARG A 120 9.07 -12.52 5.11
C ARG A 120 8.36 -13.85 4.81
N ALA A 121 8.45 -14.81 5.75
CA ALA A 121 7.68 -16.05 5.75
C ALA A 121 7.74 -16.92 4.47
N GLY A 122 8.84 -16.87 3.70
CA GLY A 122 9.01 -17.67 2.47
C GLY A 122 8.28 -17.11 1.24
N MET A 123 7.83 -15.85 1.31
CA MET A 123 7.19 -15.14 0.21
C MET A 123 8.27 -14.51 -0.71
N TYR A 124 8.09 -14.61 -2.02
CA TYR A 124 8.96 -13.99 -3.01
C TYR A 124 8.30 -12.71 -3.53
N TYR A 125 9.03 -11.60 -3.53
CA TYR A 125 8.52 -10.30 -3.96
C TYR A 125 9.23 -9.83 -5.22
N ARG A 126 8.45 -9.53 -6.26
CA ARG A 126 8.92 -8.80 -7.44
C ARG A 126 8.30 -7.41 -7.45
N ASP A 127 9.16 -6.41 -7.57
CA ASP A 127 8.74 -5.03 -7.72
C ASP A 127 8.21 -4.77 -9.13
N LEU A 128 6.96 -4.32 -9.22
CA LEU A 128 6.29 -3.99 -10.47
C LEU A 128 6.47 -2.51 -10.84
N LEU A 129 6.85 -1.67 -9.86
CA LEU A 129 7.23 -0.26 -10.05
C LEU A 129 8.53 0.02 -9.26
N PRO A 130 9.71 -0.46 -9.72
CA PRO A 130 11.00 -0.27 -9.06
C PRO A 130 11.34 1.16 -8.62
N ALA A 131 10.94 2.17 -9.40
CA ALA A 131 11.12 3.58 -9.07
C ALA A 131 10.14 4.08 -7.99
N ARG A 132 9.17 3.25 -7.60
CA ARG A 132 8.10 3.51 -6.61
C ARG A 132 7.27 4.76 -6.93
N GLN A 133 7.28 5.19 -8.20
CA GLN A 133 6.78 6.50 -8.63
C GLN A 133 7.24 7.62 -7.68
N GLY A 134 8.54 7.61 -7.34
CA GLY A 134 9.18 8.53 -6.41
C GLY A 134 8.68 8.41 -4.96
N GLY A 135 8.43 7.18 -4.51
CA GLY A 135 7.95 6.87 -3.15
C GLY A 135 6.43 6.97 -2.98
N ARG A 136 5.70 7.40 -4.02
CA ARG A 136 4.26 7.63 -3.96
C ARG A 136 3.44 6.35 -4.04
N PHE A 137 3.93 5.34 -4.77
CA PHE A 137 3.25 4.07 -4.98
C PHE A 137 4.20 2.88 -4.90
N ILE A 138 3.69 1.79 -4.35
CA ILE A 138 4.28 0.46 -4.45
C ILE A 138 3.33 -0.42 -5.26
N ALA A 139 3.88 -1.23 -6.15
CA ALA A 139 3.18 -2.31 -6.80
C ALA A 139 4.06 -3.56 -6.70
N SER A 140 3.53 -4.64 -6.15
CA SER A 140 4.28 -5.87 -5.89
C SER A 140 3.55 -7.07 -6.46
N HIS A 141 4.31 -7.97 -7.08
CA HIS A 141 3.87 -9.33 -7.35
C HIS A 141 4.49 -10.25 -6.30
N ILE A 142 3.63 -10.94 -5.57
CA ILE A 142 3.96 -11.77 -4.43
C ILE A 142 3.67 -13.22 -4.78
N LEU A 143 4.67 -14.08 -4.66
CA LEU A 143 4.56 -15.52 -4.89
C LEU A 143 4.79 -16.30 -3.60
N ILE A 144 3.89 -17.23 -3.29
CA ILE A 144 4.05 -18.23 -2.22
C ILE A 144 4.09 -19.62 -2.85
N PRO A 145 5.28 -20.23 -3.04
CA PRO A 145 5.40 -21.51 -3.73
C PRO A 145 4.79 -22.69 -2.96
N GLU A 146 5.09 -22.80 -1.66
CA GLU A 146 4.74 -23.98 -0.87
C GLU A 146 3.29 -23.96 -0.37
N GLY A 147 2.77 -22.79 0.02
CA GLY A 147 1.46 -22.64 0.66
C GLY A 147 1.41 -23.17 2.10
N GLY A 148 0.18 -23.42 2.58
CA GLY A 148 -0.09 -23.88 3.94
C GLY A 148 -0.36 -22.73 4.94
N PRO A 149 -0.28 -23.00 6.25
CA PRO A 149 -0.50 -21.99 7.29
C PRO A 149 0.50 -20.84 7.18
N VAL A 150 0.01 -19.61 7.22
CA VAL A 150 0.86 -18.41 7.18
C VAL A 150 1.09 -17.93 8.62
N PRO A 151 2.36 -17.78 9.07
CA PRO A 151 2.69 -17.33 10.43
C PRO A 151 2.50 -15.81 10.59
N ASP A 152 1.33 -15.31 10.20
CA ASP A 152 0.95 -13.90 10.27
C ASP A 152 0.33 -13.57 11.64
N TYR A 153 0.27 -12.28 11.96
CA TYR A 153 -0.34 -11.71 13.17
C TYR A 153 -1.35 -10.64 12.78
N VAL A 154 -2.22 -10.27 13.72
CA VAL A 154 -3.16 -9.17 13.49
C VAL A 154 -2.35 -7.88 13.31
N HIS A 155 -2.49 -7.26 12.14
CA HIS A 155 -1.79 -6.04 11.81
C HIS A 155 -2.67 -5.11 10.97
N HIS A 156 -2.20 -3.89 10.78
CA HIS A 156 -2.83 -2.88 9.95
C HIS A 156 -1.77 -1.96 9.36
N HIS A 157 -2.13 -1.29 8.26
CA HIS A 157 -1.23 -0.36 7.59
C HIS A 157 -1.75 1.07 7.71
N ARG A 158 -0.83 1.99 7.99
CA ARG A 158 -1.09 3.42 7.97
C ARG A 158 -0.82 3.95 6.55
N ILE A 159 -1.84 3.85 5.70
CA ILE A 159 -1.77 4.07 4.25
C ILE A 159 -2.86 5.01 3.75
N ARG A 160 -2.67 5.55 2.55
CA ARG A 160 -3.69 6.28 1.79
C ARG A 160 -4.56 5.30 1.00
N PHE A 161 -3.98 4.26 0.43
CA PHE A 161 -4.68 3.27 -0.40
C PHE A 161 -3.92 1.95 -0.39
N GLN A 162 -4.63 0.84 -0.34
CA GLN A 162 -4.07 -0.50 -0.51
C GLN A 162 -5.10 -1.47 -1.05
N MET A 163 -4.74 -2.23 -2.08
CA MET A 163 -5.55 -3.36 -2.54
C MET A 163 -4.68 -4.58 -2.79
N ILE A 164 -5.28 -5.76 -2.68
CA ILE A 164 -4.69 -7.01 -3.13
C ILE A 164 -5.62 -7.70 -4.13
N TYR A 165 -5.03 -8.28 -5.17
CA TYR A 165 -5.70 -9.05 -6.21
C TYR A 165 -5.08 -10.45 -6.26
N CYS A 166 -5.90 -11.49 -6.13
CA CYS A 166 -5.43 -12.87 -6.21
C CYS A 166 -5.27 -13.26 -7.70
N ALA A 167 -4.04 -13.29 -8.21
CA ALA A 167 -3.76 -13.57 -9.61
C ALA A 167 -3.78 -15.06 -9.95
N ALA A 168 -3.38 -15.93 -9.02
CA ALA A 168 -3.42 -17.38 -9.16
C ALA A 168 -3.49 -18.04 -7.78
N GLY A 169 -4.07 -19.24 -7.68
CA GLY A 169 -4.21 -19.95 -6.40
C GLY A 169 -5.34 -19.41 -5.53
N TRP A 170 -5.19 -19.52 -4.21
CA TRP A 170 -6.14 -18.99 -3.24
C TRP A 170 -5.47 -18.59 -1.92
N VAL A 171 -6.07 -17.64 -1.22
CA VAL A 171 -5.64 -17.20 0.13
C VAL A 171 -6.82 -17.08 1.08
N ARG A 172 -6.69 -17.59 2.31
CA ARG A 172 -7.68 -17.41 3.38
C ARG A 172 -7.27 -16.27 4.28
N VAL A 173 -8.17 -15.31 4.45
CA VAL A 173 -7.94 -14.04 5.14
C VAL A 173 -9.09 -13.73 6.09
N VAL A 174 -8.82 -12.88 7.08
CA VAL A 174 -9.83 -12.35 7.99
C VAL A 174 -9.59 -10.86 8.19
N TYR A 175 -10.67 -10.08 8.18
CA TYR A 175 -10.66 -8.64 8.30
C TYR A 175 -11.59 -8.18 9.43
N GLU A 176 -11.18 -7.13 10.12
CA GLU A 176 -11.97 -6.44 11.14
C GLU A 176 -13.36 -6.09 10.63
N ASP A 177 -14.38 -6.49 11.39
CA ASP A 177 -15.79 -6.22 11.15
C ASP A 177 -16.41 -6.86 9.89
N GLN A 178 -15.67 -7.74 9.19
CA GLN A 178 -16.15 -8.40 7.96
C GLN A 178 -16.69 -9.83 8.20
N GLY A 179 -16.80 -10.24 9.47
CA GLY A 179 -17.29 -11.55 9.85
C GLY A 179 -16.21 -12.64 9.84
N GLN A 180 -16.62 -13.87 9.54
CA GLN A 180 -15.74 -15.04 9.57
C GLN A 180 -14.67 -14.97 8.47
N PRO A 181 -13.53 -15.67 8.65
CA PRO A 181 -12.53 -15.78 7.60
C PRO A 181 -13.12 -16.29 6.28
N PHE A 182 -12.64 -15.76 5.16
CA PHE A 182 -13.07 -16.14 3.82
C PHE A 182 -11.87 -16.39 2.91
N VAL A 183 -12.11 -17.11 1.82
CA VAL A 183 -11.09 -17.40 0.80
C VAL A 183 -11.24 -16.42 -0.35
N LEU A 184 -10.13 -15.84 -0.81
CA LEU A 184 -9.98 -15.19 -2.11
C LEU A 184 -9.45 -16.22 -3.10
N GLU A 185 -10.15 -16.40 -4.21
CA GLU A 185 -9.72 -17.25 -5.32
C GLU A 185 -9.11 -16.41 -6.44
N ALA A 186 -8.46 -17.05 -7.42
CA ALA A 186 -7.95 -16.37 -8.59
C ALA A 186 -9.02 -15.49 -9.27
N GLY A 187 -8.72 -14.21 -9.41
CA GLY A 187 -9.62 -13.19 -9.94
C GLY A 187 -10.30 -12.31 -8.88
N ASP A 188 -10.37 -12.77 -7.64
CA ASP A 188 -10.94 -12.01 -6.53
C ASP A 188 -9.98 -10.92 -6.07
N CYS A 189 -10.52 -9.85 -5.48
CA CYS A 189 -9.70 -8.80 -4.90
C CYS A 189 -10.37 -8.20 -3.65
N VAL A 190 -9.54 -7.58 -2.81
CA VAL A 190 -10.04 -6.76 -1.71
C VAL A 190 -9.39 -5.39 -1.73
N LEU A 191 -10.18 -4.38 -1.35
CA LEU A 191 -9.66 -3.12 -0.84
C LEU A 191 -9.36 -3.33 0.63
N GLN A 192 -8.17 -2.93 1.08
CA GLN A 192 -7.79 -2.89 2.49
C GLN A 192 -7.75 -1.42 2.91
N PRO A 193 -8.85 -0.88 3.47
CA PRO A 193 -8.88 0.51 3.90
C PRO A 193 -7.79 0.85 4.93
N PRO A 194 -7.42 2.13 5.07
CA PRO A 194 -6.45 2.57 6.07
C PRO A 194 -6.77 2.04 7.47
N ASN A 195 -5.78 1.49 8.16
CA ASN A 195 -5.87 1.00 9.54
C ASN A 195 -6.84 -0.16 9.80
N ILE A 196 -7.40 -0.83 8.77
CA ILE A 196 -8.20 -2.03 8.98
C ILE A 196 -7.34 -3.17 9.53
N ARG A 197 -7.74 -3.76 10.67
CA ARG A 197 -7.03 -4.94 11.19
C ARG A 197 -7.31 -6.13 10.31
N HIS A 198 -6.27 -6.88 9.98
CA HIS A 198 -6.40 -8.08 9.19
C HIS A 198 -5.29 -9.09 9.46
N ARG A 199 -5.49 -10.30 8.95
CA ARG A 199 -4.54 -11.41 9.06
C ARG A 199 -4.74 -12.40 7.93
N VAL A 200 -3.63 -12.89 7.36
CA VAL A 200 -3.59 -14.06 6.48
C VAL A 200 -3.49 -15.32 7.31
N LEU A 201 -4.35 -16.31 7.05
CA LEU A 201 -4.41 -17.55 7.82
C LEU A 201 -3.67 -18.69 7.13
N GLU A 202 -3.93 -18.89 5.85
CA GLU A 202 -3.34 -19.95 5.03
C GLU A 202 -3.48 -19.63 3.55
N SER A 203 -2.66 -20.27 2.72
CA SER A 203 -2.70 -20.14 1.27
C SER A 203 -2.53 -21.46 0.54
N SER A 204 -2.89 -21.48 -0.74
CA SER A 204 -2.49 -22.54 -1.65
C SER A 204 -1.00 -22.51 -1.94
N ALA A 205 -0.47 -23.64 -2.41
CA ALA A 205 0.78 -23.66 -3.15
C ALA A 205 0.66 -22.80 -4.42
N ASN A 206 1.78 -22.20 -4.84
CA ASN A 206 1.89 -21.28 -5.98
C ASN A 206 0.83 -20.16 -5.99
N LEU A 207 0.46 -19.65 -4.81
CA LEU A 207 -0.39 -18.46 -4.72
C LEU A 207 0.38 -17.28 -5.32
N GLU A 208 -0.28 -16.52 -6.20
CA GLU A 208 0.21 -15.26 -6.76
C GLU A 208 -0.74 -14.12 -6.36
N VAL A 209 -0.20 -13.05 -5.76
CA VAL A 209 -0.95 -11.85 -5.38
C VAL A 209 -0.33 -10.61 -6.01
N ILE A 210 -1.16 -9.72 -6.54
CA ILE A 210 -0.77 -8.37 -6.95
C ILE A 210 -1.23 -7.40 -5.87
N GLU A 211 -0.29 -6.70 -5.25
CA GLU A 211 -0.54 -5.73 -4.19
C GLU A 211 -0.16 -4.33 -4.67
N ILE A 212 -1.10 -3.38 -4.57
CA ILE A 212 -0.86 -1.98 -4.87
C ILE A 212 -1.09 -1.17 -3.60
N GLY A 213 -0.14 -0.32 -3.24
CA GLY A 213 -0.19 0.50 -2.03
C GLY A 213 0.30 1.94 -2.24
N SER A 214 -0.16 2.85 -1.39
CA SER A 214 0.31 4.24 -1.33
C SER A 214 0.24 4.75 0.12
N PRO A 215 1.30 5.39 0.65
CA PRO A 215 2.61 5.58 0.04
C PRO A 215 3.41 4.27 -0.10
N ALA A 216 4.51 4.29 -0.86
CA ALA A 216 5.34 3.12 -1.09
C ALA A 216 5.98 2.58 0.19
N GLU A 217 6.42 3.50 1.05
CA GLU A 217 6.89 3.21 2.40
C GLU A 217 5.84 3.65 3.41
N HIS A 218 5.37 2.71 4.23
CA HIS A 218 4.32 2.98 5.20
C HIS A 218 4.50 2.12 6.45
N GLU A 219 3.94 2.60 7.56
CA GLU A 219 3.98 1.90 8.83
C GLU A 219 3.02 0.70 8.82
N THR A 220 3.51 -0.43 9.34
CA THR A 220 2.68 -1.60 9.64
C THR A 220 2.63 -1.80 11.15
N GLY A 221 1.47 -1.51 11.73
CA GLY A 221 1.23 -1.64 13.17
C GLY A 221 0.78 -3.05 13.54
N ILE A 222 1.42 -3.64 14.56
CA ILE A 222 1.02 -4.94 15.10
C ILE A 222 0.00 -4.72 16.23
N ASP A 223 -1.19 -5.29 16.10
CA ASP A 223 -2.19 -5.27 17.16
C ASP A 223 -2.07 -6.56 17.99
N ARG A 224 -1.59 -6.41 19.23
CA ARG A 224 -1.40 -7.55 20.15
C ARG A 224 -2.62 -7.82 21.02
N VAL A 225 -3.63 -6.95 20.97
CA VAL A 225 -4.80 -7.00 21.86
C VAL A 225 -6.03 -7.46 21.09
N LEU A 226 -6.25 -6.90 19.90
CA LEU A 226 -7.39 -7.25 19.07
C LEU A 226 -7.27 -8.68 18.53
N SER A 227 -8.33 -9.46 18.70
CA SER A 227 -8.48 -10.79 18.11
C SER A 227 -9.43 -10.73 16.92
N LEU A 228 -9.10 -11.48 15.86
CA LEU A 228 -9.94 -11.66 14.69
C LEU A 228 -10.50 -13.09 14.63
N PRO A 229 -11.76 -13.29 14.17
CA PRO A 229 -12.70 -12.25 13.74
C PRO A 229 -13.21 -11.39 14.90
N THR A 230 -13.63 -10.15 14.63
CA THR A 230 -14.28 -9.32 15.66
C THR A 230 -15.69 -9.83 15.98
N PRO A 231 -16.24 -9.56 17.18
CA PRO A 231 -17.57 -10.01 17.56
C PRO A 231 -18.68 -9.37 16.71
N ASP A 232 -18.51 -8.09 16.38
CA ASP A 232 -19.48 -7.30 15.62
C ASP A 232 -19.15 -7.32 14.13
N VAL A 233 -20.18 -7.51 13.30
CA VAL A 233 -20.06 -7.47 11.83
C VAL A 233 -20.61 -6.14 11.34
N ARG A 234 -19.73 -5.28 10.81
CA ARG A 234 -20.01 -3.92 10.33
C ARG A 234 -19.39 -3.73 8.94
N PRO A 235 -19.94 -4.38 7.89
CA PRO A 235 -19.35 -4.37 6.55
C PRO A 235 -19.26 -2.96 5.95
N GLU A 236 -20.19 -2.07 6.34
CA GLU A 236 -20.24 -0.68 5.89
C GLU A 236 -19.39 0.29 6.72
N ARG A 237 -18.58 -0.20 7.67
CA ARG A 237 -17.73 0.68 8.47
C ARG A 237 -16.76 1.44 7.57
N CYS A 238 -16.73 2.76 7.77
CA CYS A 238 -15.80 3.65 7.10
C CYS A 238 -14.49 3.75 7.92
N PHE A 239 -13.37 3.59 7.22
CA PHE A 239 -12.01 3.67 7.72
C PHE A 239 -11.32 4.82 6.97
N SER A 240 -11.22 5.99 7.61
CA SER A 240 -10.60 7.18 7.01
C SER A 240 -11.12 7.52 5.61
N GLY A 241 -12.43 7.49 5.42
CA GLY A 241 -13.08 7.80 4.14
C GLY A 241 -13.22 6.62 3.16
N GLN A 242 -12.82 5.41 3.55
CA GLN A 242 -12.88 4.22 2.69
C GLN A 242 -13.64 3.07 3.36
N ARG A 243 -14.42 2.33 2.58
CA ARG A 243 -15.09 1.09 3.03
C ARG A 243 -14.34 -0.14 2.54
N PHE A 244 -14.43 -1.24 3.27
CA PHE A 244 -13.86 -2.51 2.81
C PHE A 244 -14.61 -3.00 1.54
N VAL A 245 -13.88 -3.67 0.64
CA VAL A 245 -14.47 -4.31 -0.54
C VAL A 245 -14.00 -5.75 -0.60
N LEU A 246 -14.94 -6.68 -0.82
CA LEU A 246 -14.67 -8.03 -1.29
C LEU A 246 -15.29 -8.20 -2.68
N HIS A 247 -14.44 -8.15 -3.71
CA HIS A 247 -14.85 -8.41 -5.08
C HIS A 247 -14.75 -9.91 -5.37
N ARG A 248 -15.81 -10.44 -6.00
CA ARG A 248 -15.88 -11.84 -6.44
C ARG A 248 -15.88 -11.93 -7.96
N ALA A 249 -14.82 -12.48 -8.52
CA ALA A 249 -14.67 -12.67 -9.96
C ALA A 249 -15.82 -13.47 -10.57
N ALA A 250 -16.25 -14.54 -9.88
CA ALA A 250 -17.22 -15.50 -10.36
C ALA A 250 -18.64 -14.93 -10.56
N THR A 251 -19.00 -13.86 -9.85
CA THR A 251 -20.35 -13.28 -9.86
C THR A 251 -20.41 -11.89 -10.48
N ALA A 252 -19.26 -11.35 -10.88
CA ALA A 252 -19.18 -9.99 -11.39
C ALA A 252 -19.48 -9.91 -12.89
N SER A 253 -20.07 -8.79 -13.30
CA SER A 253 -20.48 -8.51 -14.67
C SER A 253 -19.39 -7.79 -15.45
N TRP A 254 -19.34 -8.06 -16.75
CA TRP A 254 -18.55 -7.28 -17.71
C TRP A 254 -19.40 -6.15 -18.28
N GLN A 255 -18.79 -4.97 -18.45
CA GLN A 255 -19.40 -3.78 -19.00
C GLN A 255 -18.43 -3.09 -19.97
N PRO A 256 -18.89 -2.21 -20.87
CA PRO A 256 -17.97 -1.46 -21.73
C PRO A 256 -16.88 -0.76 -20.95
N TRP A 257 -15.63 -0.84 -21.43
CA TRP A 257 -14.53 -0.06 -20.88
C TRP A 257 -14.39 1.26 -21.64
N ARG A 258 -13.61 2.21 -21.11
CA ARG A 258 -13.42 3.52 -21.74
C ARG A 258 -12.79 3.42 -23.15
N ILE A 259 -11.87 2.46 -23.35
CA ILE A 259 -11.25 2.23 -24.66
C ILE A 259 -12.16 1.32 -25.49
N ALA A 260 -12.54 1.79 -26.68
CA ALA A 260 -13.41 1.08 -27.59
C ALA A 260 -12.87 -0.32 -27.96
N GLY A 261 -13.78 -1.31 -28.06
CA GLY A 261 -13.44 -2.69 -28.38
C GLY A 261 -13.00 -3.54 -27.19
N PHE A 262 -13.01 -2.97 -25.98
CA PHE A 262 -12.74 -3.67 -24.73
C PHE A 262 -13.93 -3.59 -23.77
N GLU A 263 -13.97 -4.53 -22.86
CA GLU A 263 -14.90 -4.54 -21.73
C GLU A 263 -14.11 -4.70 -20.43
N CYS A 264 -14.67 -4.20 -19.34
CA CYS A 264 -14.08 -4.32 -18.02
C CYS A 264 -15.04 -4.95 -17.02
N ARG A 265 -14.46 -5.59 -16.02
CA ARG A 265 -15.12 -6.03 -14.80
C ARG A 265 -14.65 -5.11 -13.68
N ASP A 266 -15.53 -4.21 -13.25
CA ASP A 266 -15.27 -3.29 -12.15
C ASP A 266 -15.30 -4.04 -10.80
N THR A 267 -14.47 -3.59 -9.86
CA THR A 267 -14.31 -4.22 -8.55
C THR A 267 -15.15 -3.58 -7.44
N GLY A 268 -15.76 -2.42 -7.72
CA GLY A 268 -16.46 -1.60 -6.73
C GLY A 268 -15.55 -0.67 -5.91
N ILE A 269 -14.22 -0.76 -6.06
CA ILE A 269 -13.25 0.04 -5.30
C ILE A 269 -13.49 1.55 -5.48
N GLY A 270 -13.82 2.01 -6.71
CA GLY A 270 -14.14 3.41 -6.97
C GLY A 270 -15.24 3.97 -6.08
N ALA A 271 -16.32 3.20 -5.88
CA ALA A 271 -17.43 3.61 -5.02
C ALA A 271 -17.10 3.50 -3.52
N ALA A 272 -16.24 2.55 -3.14
CA ALA A 272 -15.84 2.36 -1.75
C ALA A 272 -14.83 3.41 -1.26
N THR A 273 -14.11 4.05 -2.18
CA THR A 273 -13.13 5.10 -1.86
C THR A 273 -13.57 6.50 -2.29
N GLU A 274 -14.87 6.70 -2.58
CA GLU A 274 -15.41 8.00 -3.05
C GLU A 274 -14.63 8.59 -4.25
N GLY A 275 -14.22 7.73 -5.19
CA GLY A 275 -13.49 8.13 -6.38
C GLY A 275 -11.97 8.28 -6.23
N LEU A 276 -11.41 8.07 -5.04
CA LEU A 276 -9.95 8.13 -4.83
C LEU A 276 -9.17 7.15 -5.71
N ALA A 277 -9.61 5.89 -5.79
CA ALA A 277 -8.92 4.84 -6.55
C ALA A 277 -9.92 3.92 -7.23
N GLY A 278 -9.56 3.41 -8.39
CA GLY A 278 -10.36 2.42 -9.11
C GLY A 278 -9.50 1.20 -9.40
N ALA A 279 -10.15 0.03 -9.48
CA ALA A 279 -9.53 -1.18 -9.98
C ALA A 279 -10.51 -1.94 -10.86
N ARG A 280 -10.05 -2.45 -11.98
CA ARG A 280 -10.85 -3.27 -12.89
C ARG A 280 -9.98 -4.26 -13.64
N VAL A 281 -10.57 -5.37 -14.05
CA VAL A 281 -9.95 -6.27 -15.02
C VAL A 281 -10.52 -5.95 -16.39
N VAL A 282 -9.67 -5.85 -17.41
CA VAL A 282 -10.04 -5.47 -18.77
C VAL A 282 -9.68 -6.61 -19.71
N ARG A 283 -10.56 -6.88 -20.70
CA ARG A 283 -10.34 -7.86 -21.76
C ARG A 283 -10.91 -7.38 -23.09
N PRO A 284 -10.53 -7.98 -24.22
CA PRO A 284 -11.17 -7.70 -25.50
C PRO A 284 -12.68 -7.98 -25.44
N GLY A 285 -13.48 -7.02 -25.87
CA GLY A 285 -14.93 -7.13 -25.83
C GLY A 285 -15.49 -7.94 -26.98
N GLY A 286 -16.69 -8.47 -26.77
CA GLY A 286 -17.48 -9.09 -27.83
C GLY A 286 -17.95 -8.09 -28.90
N PRO A 287 -18.66 -8.53 -29.96
CA PRO A 287 -19.16 -7.65 -31.02
C PRO A 287 -19.96 -6.42 -30.52
N ALA A 288 -20.63 -6.53 -29.37
CA ALA A 288 -21.40 -5.44 -28.76
C ALA A 288 -20.54 -4.30 -28.18
N ALA A 289 -19.33 -4.60 -27.68
CA ALA A 289 -18.39 -3.60 -27.15
C ALA A 289 -17.70 -2.77 -28.24
N ARG A 290 -17.87 -3.17 -29.52
CA ARG A 290 -17.40 -2.40 -30.69
C ARG A 290 -18.38 -1.31 -31.11
N GLY A 291 -19.60 -1.27 -30.56
CA GLY A 291 -20.71 -0.43 -31.04
C GLY A 291 -21.12 0.75 -30.16
N THR A 292 -20.53 0.96 -28.98
CA THR A 292 -20.95 2.00 -28.02
C THR A 292 -20.13 3.30 -28.10
N ALA A 293 -19.56 3.63 -29.26
CA ALA A 293 -18.92 4.92 -29.46
C ALA A 293 -19.96 6.05 -29.33
N VAL A 294 -19.72 6.99 -28.43
CA VAL A 294 -20.29 8.34 -28.56
C VAL A 294 -19.47 9.03 -29.66
N SER A 295 -20.14 9.21 -30.80
CA SER A 295 -19.76 9.97 -32.01
C SER A 295 -18.92 9.27 -33.11
N GLY A 296 -19.64 8.89 -34.19
CA GLY A 296 -19.12 8.79 -35.57
C GLY A 296 -18.97 7.36 -36.13
N PRO A 297 -19.52 7.04 -37.32
CA PRO A 297 -19.36 5.72 -37.93
C PRO A 297 -18.02 5.63 -38.67
N ALA A 298 -17.22 4.61 -38.39
CA ALA A 298 -16.16 4.16 -39.29
C ALA A 298 -16.69 3.01 -40.16
N ALA A 299 -17.08 3.33 -41.38
CA ALA A 299 -17.56 2.41 -42.39
C ALA A 299 -16.39 1.83 -43.21
N ASP A 300 -15.43 1.12 -42.61
CA ASP A 300 -14.49 0.25 -43.34
C ASP A 300 -13.58 -0.65 -42.47
N GLY A 301 -13.85 -0.89 -41.19
CA GLY A 301 -13.10 -1.91 -40.42
C GLY A 301 -11.57 -1.75 -40.38
N SER A 302 -11.04 -0.56 -40.71
CA SER A 302 -9.60 -0.28 -40.79
C SER A 302 -9.10 0.77 -39.80
N ALA A 303 -10.00 1.34 -38.99
CA ALA A 303 -9.62 2.35 -38.01
C ALA A 303 -8.69 1.74 -36.94
N ALA A 304 -7.46 2.24 -36.88
CA ALA A 304 -6.58 1.99 -35.75
C ALA A 304 -7.29 2.40 -34.46
N PRO A 305 -7.12 1.67 -33.35
CA PRO A 305 -7.72 2.07 -32.08
C PRO A 305 -7.27 3.49 -31.72
N GLU A 306 -8.21 4.27 -31.21
CA GLU A 306 -8.02 5.67 -30.84
C GLU A 306 -6.91 5.81 -29.78
N LEU A 307 -6.13 6.89 -29.85
CA LEU A 307 -5.11 7.19 -28.85
C LEU A 307 -5.80 7.63 -27.56
N ALA A 308 -5.49 6.94 -26.46
CA ALA A 308 -5.92 7.31 -25.13
C ALA A 308 -4.86 8.18 -24.45
N SER A 309 -5.31 9.13 -23.63
CA SER A 309 -4.48 9.84 -22.65
C SER A 309 -5.30 10.04 -21.37
N HIS A 310 -4.64 10.38 -20.27
CA HIS A 310 -5.33 10.68 -19.01
C HIS A 310 -4.67 11.83 -18.27
N ASN A 311 -5.40 12.42 -17.32
CA ASN A 311 -4.89 13.41 -16.38
C ASN A 311 -4.69 12.86 -14.95
N GLY A 312 -4.94 11.57 -14.73
CA GLY A 312 -4.82 10.93 -13.43
C GLY A 312 -3.38 10.83 -12.89
N GLU A 313 -3.29 10.78 -11.56
CA GLU A 313 -2.08 10.59 -10.76
C GLU A 313 -1.39 9.24 -11.02
N LEU A 314 -2.18 8.19 -11.23
CA LEU A 314 -1.69 6.85 -11.57
C LEU A 314 -2.59 6.21 -12.63
N GLN A 315 -1.97 5.63 -13.65
CA GLN A 315 -2.56 4.58 -14.49
C GLN A 315 -1.58 3.41 -14.52
N PHE A 316 -1.90 2.36 -13.78
CA PHE A 316 -1.09 1.15 -13.67
C PHE A 316 -1.80 -0.02 -14.32
N TRP A 317 -1.09 -0.76 -15.18
CA TRP A 317 -1.55 -2.01 -15.77
C TRP A 317 -0.62 -3.17 -15.39
N TYR A 318 -1.22 -4.32 -15.11
CA TYR A 318 -0.53 -5.60 -14.98
C TYR A 318 -1.20 -6.64 -15.88
N ILE A 319 -0.44 -7.32 -16.72
CA ILE A 319 -0.98 -8.33 -17.63
C ILE A 319 -1.15 -9.66 -16.89
N LEU A 320 -2.39 -10.10 -16.76
CA LEU A 320 -2.77 -11.34 -16.08
C LEU A 320 -2.66 -12.54 -17.03
N ALA A 321 -3.09 -12.37 -18.29
CA ALA A 321 -3.11 -13.41 -19.31
C ALA A 321 -3.01 -12.80 -20.72
N GLY A 322 -2.69 -13.64 -21.71
CA GLY A 322 -2.61 -13.26 -23.11
C GLY A 322 -1.48 -12.27 -23.44
N THR A 323 -1.63 -11.58 -24.56
CA THR A 323 -0.65 -10.65 -25.13
C THR A 323 -1.31 -9.45 -25.77
N ALA A 324 -0.59 -8.33 -25.82
CA ALA A 324 -0.95 -7.15 -26.60
C ALA A 324 0.31 -6.34 -26.92
N THR A 325 0.17 -5.26 -27.67
CA THR A 325 1.23 -4.29 -27.92
C THR A 325 0.80 -2.92 -27.43
N LEU A 326 1.61 -2.30 -26.57
CA LEU A 326 1.45 -0.91 -26.15
C LEU A 326 2.26 0.00 -27.05
N SER A 327 1.58 0.81 -27.85
CA SER A 327 2.20 1.90 -28.61
C SER A 327 2.11 3.19 -27.81
N ILE A 328 3.22 3.91 -27.71
CA ILE A 328 3.30 5.23 -27.09
C ILE A 328 3.87 6.19 -28.11
N GLU A 329 3.28 7.37 -28.22
CA GLU A 329 3.74 8.37 -29.18
C GLU A 329 5.23 8.72 -28.97
N GLY A 330 6.01 8.67 -30.05
CA GLY A 330 7.45 8.97 -30.01
C GLY A 330 8.33 7.86 -29.39
N ARG A 331 7.79 6.67 -29.12
CA ARG A 331 8.54 5.53 -28.55
C ARG A 331 8.37 4.28 -29.38
N THR A 332 9.27 3.31 -29.19
CA THR A 332 9.13 1.97 -29.77
C THR A 332 7.95 1.27 -29.12
N ASP A 333 7.21 0.50 -29.92
CA ASP A 333 6.13 -0.35 -29.44
C ASP A 333 6.64 -1.36 -28.40
N GLU A 334 5.92 -1.46 -27.28
CA GLU A 334 6.26 -2.32 -26.16
C GLU A 334 5.38 -3.59 -26.18
N PRO A 335 5.94 -4.79 -26.40
CA PRO A 335 5.18 -6.02 -26.29
C PRO A 335 4.80 -6.28 -24.83
N LEU A 336 3.53 -6.59 -24.63
CA LEU A 336 2.92 -6.91 -23.34
C LEU A 336 2.52 -8.39 -23.32
N SER A 337 2.87 -9.07 -22.23
CA SER A 337 2.54 -10.48 -21.96
C SER A 337 2.39 -10.69 -20.46
N LYS A 338 1.88 -11.86 -20.04
CA LYS A 338 1.68 -12.20 -18.62
C LYS A 338 2.86 -11.78 -17.75
N GLY A 339 2.58 -11.06 -16.68
CA GLY A 339 3.56 -10.60 -15.69
C GLY A 339 4.23 -9.27 -16.03
N VAL A 340 4.03 -8.72 -17.22
CA VAL A 340 4.46 -7.34 -17.53
C VAL A 340 3.59 -6.36 -16.76
N ALA A 341 4.23 -5.35 -16.17
CA ALA A 341 3.58 -4.22 -15.52
C ALA A 341 4.02 -2.92 -16.17
N VAL A 342 3.11 -1.96 -16.25
CA VAL A 342 3.38 -0.62 -16.80
C VAL A 342 2.66 0.45 -15.99
N ALA A 343 3.33 1.55 -15.71
CA ALA A 343 2.72 2.81 -15.31
C ALA A 343 2.85 3.82 -16.45
N VAL A 344 1.73 4.38 -16.86
CA VAL A 344 1.68 5.45 -17.86
C VAL A 344 1.44 6.77 -17.12
N PRO A 345 2.26 7.82 -17.36
CA PRO A 345 2.10 9.10 -16.73
C PRO A 345 1.02 9.94 -17.44
N PRO A 346 0.43 10.94 -16.76
CA PRO A 346 -0.58 11.79 -17.35
C PRO A 346 -0.07 12.53 -18.59
N GLY A 347 -0.96 12.76 -19.55
CA GLY A 347 -0.69 13.43 -20.83
C GLY A 347 0.06 12.57 -21.86
N MET A 348 0.47 11.35 -21.52
CA MET A 348 1.16 10.45 -22.46
C MET A 348 0.16 9.71 -23.35
N SER A 349 0.12 10.08 -24.63
CA SER A 349 -0.71 9.44 -25.65
C SER A 349 -0.25 8.00 -25.91
N HIS A 350 -1.16 7.05 -25.73
CA HIS A 350 -0.88 5.63 -25.86
C HIS A 350 -2.08 4.85 -26.40
N ARG A 351 -1.84 3.64 -26.92
CA ARG A 351 -2.89 2.73 -27.38
C ARG A 351 -2.50 1.28 -27.19
N LEU A 352 -3.50 0.44 -26.98
CA LEU A 352 -3.35 -1.01 -26.94
C LEU A 352 -3.76 -1.60 -28.30
N THR A 353 -2.87 -2.37 -28.91
CA THR A 353 -3.09 -2.96 -30.25
C THR A 353 -2.81 -4.45 -30.24
N GLY A 354 -3.37 -5.16 -31.22
CA GLY A 354 -3.17 -6.60 -31.40
C GLY A 354 -3.44 -7.47 -30.16
N PRO A 355 -4.53 -7.24 -29.38
CA PRO A 355 -4.79 -8.07 -28.22
C PRO A 355 -5.11 -9.52 -28.64
N SER A 356 -4.54 -10.50 -27.93
CA SER A 356 -4.97 -11.90 -28.07
C SER A 356 -6.37 -12.10 -27.50
N GLY A 357 -7.07 -13.15 -27.95
CA GLY A 357 -8.45 -13.42 -27.51
C GLY A 357 -8.60 -13.77 -26.03
N ASP A 358 -7.50 -14.13 -25.37
CA ASP A 358 -7.38 -14.48 -23.96
C ASP A 358 -6.72 -13.38 -23.12
N LEU A 359 -6.51 -12.18 -23.68
CA LEU A 359 -5.93 -11.07 -22.94
C LEU A 359 -6.81 -10.70 -21.73
N GLU A 360 -6.19 -10.69 -20.56
CA GLU A 360 -6.73 -10.05 -19.36
C GLU A 360 -5.65 -9.16 -18.75
N LEU A 361 -6.00 -7.92 -18.42
CA LEU A 361 -5.13 -6.98 -17.71
C LEU A 361 -5.85 -6.41 -16.49
N LEU A 362 -5.14 -6.31 -15.37
CA LEU A 362 -5.57 -5.58 -14.19
C LEU A 362 -5.18 -4.11 -14.37
N GLU A 363 -6.15 -3.20 -14.33
CA GLU A 363 -5.92 -1.76 -14.31
C GLU A 363 -6.28 -1.16 -12.96
N VAL A 364 -5.32 -0.43 -12.37
CA VAL A 364 -5.51 0.40 -11.17
C VAL A 364 -5.26 1.85 -11.54
N THR A 365 -6.18 2.74 -11.16
CA THR A 365 -6.07 4.18 -11.45
C THR A 365 -6.34 5.01 -10.21
N LEU A 366 -5.65 6.15 -10.11
CA LEU A 366 -5.97 7.22 -9.17
C LEU A 366 -6.04 8.53 -9.97
N PRO A 367 -7.17 9.25 -10.00
CA PRO A 367 -8.47 8.89 -9.41
C PRO A 367 -9.14 7.66 -10.08
N ALA A 368 -10.28 7.22 -9.54
CA ALA A 368 -10.98 6.02 -9.99
C ALA A 368 -11.42 6.06 -11.45
N LEU A 369 -11.79 7.25 -11.93
CA LEU A 369 -12.11 7.51 -13.34
C LEU A 369 -11.05 8.45 -13.89
N LEU A 370 -10.47 8.07 -15.03
CA LEU A 370 -9.56 8.93 -15.77
C LEU A 370 -10.40 9.80 -16.70
N GLU A 371 -10.21 11.12 -16.65
CA GLU A 371 -10.78 12.00 -17.68
C GLU A 371 -9.93 11.91 -18.94
N GLU A 372 -10.58 11.82 -20.09
CA GLU A 372 -9.92 11.85 -21.39
C GLU A 372 -9.75 13.31 -21.80
N SER A 373 -8.50 13.76 -21.91
CA SER A 373 -8.22 15.06 -22.52
C SER A 373 -8.47 14.93 -24.02
N PRO A 374 -9.38 15.73 -24.63
CA PRO A 374 -9.46 15.79 -26.08
C PRO A 374 -8.12 16.30 -26.61
N ASP A 375 -7.59 15.59 -27.60
CA ASP A 375 -6.33 15.85 -28.30
C ASP A 375 -6.09 17.38 -28.47
N GLU A 376 -5.00 17.91 -27.91
CA GLU A 376 -4.66 19.34 -28.03
C GLU A 376 -4.57 19.75 -29.52
N ALA A 377 -4.26 18.80 -30.42
CA ALA A 377 -4.27 19.01 -31.86
C ALA A 377 -5.67 19.36 -32.41
N GLN A 378 -6.75 18.81 -31.83
CA GLN A 378 -8.13 19.13 -32.22
C GLN A 378 -8.56 20.53 -31.74
N GLN A 379 -8.06 20.99 -30.59
CA GLN A 379 -8.31 22.36 -30.12
C GLN A 379 -7.52 23.42 -30.90
N ALA A 380 -6.30 23.10 -31.34
CA ALA A 380 -5.52 23.97 -32.22
C ALA A 380 -6.15 24.12 -33.61
N ALA A 381 -6.68 23.03 -34.17
CA ALA A 381 -7.39 23.04 -35.46
C ALA A 381 -8.71 23.82 -35.40
N ALA A 382 -9.43 23.79 -34.28
CA ALA A 382 -10.69 24.54 -34.10
C ALA A 382 -10.49 26.06 -33.97
N LYS A 383 -9.31 26.52 -33.54
CA LYS A 383 -8.99 27.96 -33.40
C LYS A 383 -8.35 28.58 -34.66
N GLY A 384 -8.02 27.77 -35.67
CA GLY A 384 -7.36 28.18 -36.92
C GLY A 384 -8.28 28.27 -38.13
N GLY A 385 -9.47 28.88 -38.01
CA GLY A 385 -10.32 29.19 -39.17
C GLY A 385 -9.74 30.34 -40.01
N PRO A 386 -9.76 30.27 -41.37
CA PRO A 386 -9.08 31.24 -42.21
C PRO A 386 -9.78 32.61 -42.16
N CYS A 387 -9.00 33.64 -41.85
CA CYS A 387 -9.40 35.03 -42.01
C CYS A 387 -9.75 35.28 -43.48
N ARG A 388 -11.03 35.48 -43.80
CA ARG A 388 -11.46 35.92 -45.13
C ARG A 388 -11.32 37.43 -45.21
N SER A 389 -10.64 37.83 -46.31
CA SER A 389 -10.36 39.16 -46.87
C SER A 389 -11.28 40.30 -46.48
#